data_AF-A0AB35J5W9-F1
#
_entry.id   AF-A0AB35J5W9-F1
#
_cell.length_a   1.000
_cell.length_b   1.000
_cell.length_c   1.000
_cell.angle_alpha   90.00
_cell.angle_beta   90.00
_cell.angle_gamma   90.00
#
_symmetry.space_group_name_H-M   'P 1'
#
loop_
_entity.id
_entity.type
_entity.pdbx_description
1 polymer ?
#
loop_
_entity_poly.entity_id
_entity_poly.type
_entity_poly.pdbx_seq_one_letter_code
_entity_poly.pdbx_strand_id
1 'polypeptide(L)'
;MDTQNNNLPFKANEVISILQTAPDILARNEASVSACTNAGKTLLDTIEGNGGIGTDEIDTAVQEYLAKSKKTVENMNNRRKPLTQMLTAISKRFTTLEGSIDAKSKGTIPYLLQMERNKYAAKKLEEQKRREEEARQKQLAENEKAQYRADITVLLDTTYAAYVEKHINALNGIFNRASLATYGDVCRQITQTSTGFSWTDFVKNVVDNKQTFYMDGETRKAIKDEIAILKKKEYSDRYAFEIEGLKQSLVDRLPSLRKQLEEQEEIRKTNAIEAARLEEERKRKEAEERQKAELERKRKEEEARAKAEAEKATAEVQAAFDFSAASMSPTPTKAKIKKKIQVTNPQGFMQVYQMWFMREGINMSMEDLEKIHKKMISYCEKTANKDGERIQSAFVKYVDDITAK
;
A
#
# COMPACT_ATOMS: atom_id res chain seq x y z
N MET A 1 -44.17 48.02 16.22
CA MET A 1 -44.22 49.02 15.14
C MET A 1 -45.67 49.18 14.76
N ASP A 2 -46.15 50.41 14.91
CA ASP A 2 -47.52 50.84 14.70
C ASP A 2 -48.14 50.29 13.41
N THR A 3 -49.19 49.48 13.57
CA THR A 3 -50.16 49.19 12.52
C THR A 3 -51.04 50.43 12.26
N GLN A 4 -50.42 51.57 12.01
CA GLN A 4 -51.05 52.70 11.34
C GLN A 4 -50.94 52.49 9.83
N ASN A 5 -51.75 51.58 9.32
CA ASN A 5 -52.24 51.74 7.95
C ASN A 5 -53.72 51.39 7.91
N ASN A 6 -54.46 51.88 8.90
CA ASN A 6 -55.90 52.03 8.80
C ASN A 6 -56.13 53.26 7.93
N ASN A 7 -56.40 53.02 6.65
CA ASN A 7 -57.35 53.80 5.86
C ASN A 7 -57.32 53.26 4.44
N LEU A 8 -58.39 52.53 4.08
CA LEU A 8 -58.97 52.83 2.77
C LEU A 8 -59.12 54.36 2.70
N PRO A 9 -58.89 55.03 1.56
CA PRO A 9 -58.99 56.49 1.48
C PRO A 9 -60.43 57.02 1.66
N PHE A 10 -61.33 56.19 2.18
CA PHE A 10 -62.75 56.38 2.42
C PHE A 10 -63.17 55.57 3.65
N LYS A 11 -64.10 56.12 4.44
CA LYS A 11 -64.65 55.49 5.65
C LYS A 11 -65.57 54.33 5.29
N ALA A 12 -65.76 53.35 6.19
CA ALA A 12 -66.66 52.21 5.93
C ALA A 12 -68.10 52.63 5.54
N ASN A 13 -68.61 53.72 6.13
CA ASN A 13 -69.93 54.27 5.79
C ASN A 13 -69.96 54.93 4.40
N GLU A 14 -68.83 55.44 3.90
CA GLU A 14 -68.69 55.97 2.54
C GLU A 14 -68.63 54.85 1.50
N VAL A 15 -68.15 53.66 1.87
CA VAL A 15 -68.13 52.49 0.98
C VAL A 15 -69.54 52.04 0.64
N ILE A 16 -70.40 51.93 1.65
CA ILE A 16 -71.81 51.51 1.47
C ILE A 16 -72.56 52.55 0.64
N SER A 17 -72.40 53.85 0.94
CA SER A 17 -73.11 54.91 0.20
C SER A 17 -72.67 54.99 -1.27
N ILE A 18 -71.38 54.86 -1.58
CA ILE A 18 -70.89 54.88 -2.97
C ILE A 18 -71.36 53.62 -3.71
N LEU A 19 -71.34 52.43 -3.10
CA LEU A 19 -71.87 51.20 -3.71
C LEU A 19 -73.36 51.29 -4.02
N GLN A 20 -74.15 51.90 -3.12
CA GLN A 20 -75.58 52.10 -3.34
C GLN A 20 -75.88 53.00 -4.55
N THR A 21 -74.97 53.89 -4.93
CA THR A 21 -75.13 54.72 -6.14
C THR A 21 -74.78 53.99 -7.44
N ALA A 22 -74.20 52.78 -7.37
CA ALA A 22 -73.73 52.07 -8.56
C ALA A 22 -74.86 51.74 -9.57
N PRO A 23 -76.04 51.24 -9.16
CA PRO A 23 -77.16 51.00 -10.08
C PRO A 23 -77.63 52.29 -10.76
N ASP A 24 -77.73 53.38 -9.99
CA ASP A 24 -78.16 54.69 -10.50
C ASP A 24 -77.17 55.30 -11.50
N ILE A 25 -75.86 55.17 -11.22
CA ILE A 25 -74.80 55.62 -12.13
C ILE A 25 -74.87 54.83 -13.45
N LEU A 26 -75.05 53.52 -13.37
CA LEU A 26 -75.17 52.66 -14.54
C LEU A 26 -76.40 53.04 -15.38
N ALA A 27 -77.58 53.11 -14.75
CA ALA A 27 -78.82 53.49 -15.42
C ALA A 27 -78.75 54.87 -16.06
N ARG A 28 -78.16 55.87 -15.38
CA ARG A 28 -77.96 57.22 -15.96
C ARG A 28 -77.01 57.21 -17.15
N ASN A 29 -75.97 56.40 -17.11
CA ASN A 29 -75.01 56.28 -18.20
C ASN A 29 -75.64 55.57 -19.41
N GLU A 30 -76.39 54.49 -19.18
CA GLU A 30 -77.18 53.82 -20.22
C GLU A 30 -78.19 54.76 -20.87
N ALA A 31 -78.93 55.53 -20.07
CA ALA A 31 -79.86 56.55 -20.58
C ALA A 31 -79.13 57.64 -21.39
N SER A 32 -77.96 58.09 -20.93
CA SER A 32 -77.14 59.10 -21.65
C SER A 32 -76.64 58.56 -23.00
N VAL A 33 -76.22 57.29 -23.05
CA VAL A 33 -75.81 56.62 -24.28
C VAL A 33 -76.99 56.46 -25.23
N SER A 34 -78.14 56.01 -24.73
CA SER A 34 -79.37 55.86 -25.53
C SER A 34 -79.80 57.18 -26.16
N ALA A 35 -79.88 58.26 -25.36
CA ALA A 35 -80.25 59.58 -25.85
C ALA A 35 -79.24 60.14 -26.88
N CYS A 36 -77.93 60.02 -26.60
CA CYS A 36 -76.88 60.47 -27.52
C CYS A 36 -76.88 59.64 -28.82
N THR A 37 -77.17 58.34 -28.74
CA THR A 37 -77.29 57.47 -29.91
C THR A 37 -78.50 57.84 -30.76
N ASN A 38 -79.66 58.05 -30.14
CA ASN A 38 -80.88 58.42 -30.85
C ASN A 38 -80.74 59.77 -31.55
N ALA A 39 -80.20 60.79 -30.87
CA ALA A 39 -79.93 62.09 -31.47
C ALA A 39 -78.96 62.00 -32.66
N GLY A 40 -77.91 61.17 -32.53
CA GLY A 40 -76.96 60.93 -33.61
C GLY A 40 -77.60 60.22 -34.80
N LYS A 41 -78.45 59.22 -34.55
CA LYS A 41 -79.20 58.51 -35.59
C LYS A 41 -80.13 59.44 -36.36
N THR A 42 -80.95 60.24 -35.67
CA THR A 42 -81.83 61.21 -36.34
C THR A 42 -81.05 62.21 -37.20
N LEU A 43 -79.88 62.66 -36.71
CA LEU A 43 -79.01 63.54 -37.48
C LEU A 43 -78.43 62.83 -38.70
N LEU A 44 -78.04 61.56 -38.56
CA LEU A 44 -77.55 60.74 -39.66
C LEU A 44 -78.63 60.48 -40.71
N ASP A 45 -79.85 60.13 -40.30
CA ASP A 45 -81.02 59.94 -41.18
C ASP A 45 -81.30 61.20 -42.01
N THR A 46 -81.13 62.39 -41.39
CA THR A 46 -81.28 63.69 -42.06
C THR A 46 -80.19 63.94 -43.10
N ILE A 47 -78.95 63.59 -42.78
CA ILE A 47 -77.80 63.69 -43.71
C ILE A 47 -78.01 62.75 -44.91
N GLU A 48 -78.42 61.51 -44.66
CA GLU A 48 -78.70 60.52 -45.71
C GLU A 48 -79.84 60.95 -46.63
N GLY A 49 -80.94 61.47 -46.06
CA GLY A 49 -82.09 61.98 -46.82
C GLY A 49 -81.74 63.14 -47.75
N ASN A 50 -80.70 63.92 -47.42
CA ASN A 50 -80.22 65.05 -48.22
C ASN A 50 -79.07 64.70 -49.19
N GLY A 51 -78.63 63.43 -49.23
CA GLY A 51 -77.51 62.99 -50.07
C GLY A 51 -76.12 63.41 -49.57
N GLY A 52 -76.00 63.83 -48.31
CA GLY A 52 -74.78 64.32 -47.68
C GLY A 52 -74.98 65.60 -46.86
N ILE A 53 -73.89 66.11 -46.25
CA ILE A 53 -73.90 67.42 -45.59
C ILE A 53 -73.84 68.48 -46.69
N GLY A 54 -75.01 68.95 -47.13
CA GLY A 54 -75.15 69.90 -48.23
C GLY A 54 -75.39 71.35 -47.80
N THR A 55 -75.54 71.63 -46.49
CA THR A 55 -75.82 72.97 -45.96
C THR A 55 -75.04 73.26 -44.67
N ASP A 56 -74.75 74.53 -44.42
CA ASP A 56 -74.02 75.00 -43.23
C ASP A 56 -74.79 74.72 -41.93
N GLU A 57 -76.13 74.65 -41.99
CA GLU A 57 -76.96 74.32 -40.84
C GLU A 57 -76.78 72.85 -40.40
N ILE A 58 -76.63 71.93 -41.36
CA ILE A 58 -76.40 70.51 -41.07
C ILE A 58 -74.99 70.30 -40.52
N ASP A 59 -73.99 70.97 -41.10
CA ASP A 59 -72.61 70.92 -40.58
C ASP A 59 -72.53 71.46 -39.14
N THR A 60 -73.19 72.58 -38.87
CA THR A 60 -73.29 73.15 -37.52
C THR A 60 -73.95 72.17 -36.54
N ALA A 61 -75.04 71.51 -36.96
CA ALA A 61 -75.72 70.51 -36.12
C ALA A 61 -74.83 69.28 -35.82
N VAL A 62 -74.01 68.83 -36.78
CA VAL A 62 -73.02 67.77 -36.59
C VAL A 62 -71.92 68.20 -35.63
N GLN A 63 -71.38 69.40 -35.79
CA GLN A 63 -70.38 69.94 -34.89
C GLN A 63 -70.91 70.02 -33.45
N GLU A 64 -72.13 70.54 -33.27
CA GLU A 64 -72.77 70.60 -31.96
C GLU A 64 -73.02 69.22 -31.36
N TYR A 65 -73.49 68.27 -32.16
CA TYR A 65 -73.69 66.89 -31.73
C TYR A 65 -72.38 66.27 -31.23
N LEU A 66 -71.28 66.40 -31.99
CA LEU A 66 -69.98 65.87 -31.61
C LEU A 66 -69.44 66.51 -30.32
N ALA A 67 -69.66 67.82 -30.13
CA ALA A 67 -69.32 68.50 -28.89
C ALA A 67 -70.14 67.97 -27.69
N LYS A 68 -71.45 67.79 -27.86
CA LYS A 68 -72.36 67.22 -26.85
C LYS A 68 -72.02 65.75 -26.53
N SER A 69 -71.62 64.97 -27.53
CA SER A 69 -71.17 63.58 -27.36
C SER A 69 -69.89 63.49 -26.52
N LYS A 70 -68.87 64.31 -26.83
CA LYS A 70 -67.65 64.42 -26.02
C LYS A 70 -67.97 64.78 -24.57
N LYS A 71 -68.86 65.76 -24.35
CA LYS A 71 -69.27 66.15 -22.99
C LYS A 71 -70.04 65.05 -22.27
N THR A 72 -70.83 64.26 -22.99
CA THR A 72 -71.55 63.11 -22.45
C THR A 72 -70.60 62.04 -21.94
N VAL A 73 -69.55 61.72 -22.70
CA VAL A 73 -68.49 60.78 -22.28
C VAL A 73 -67.74 61.29 -21.05
N GLU A 74 -67.41 62.59 -21.01
CA GLU A 74 -66.77 63.22 -19.84
C GLU A 74 -67.65 63.08 -18.59
N ASN A 75 -68.95 63.37 -18.71
CA ASN A 75 -69.90 63.24 -17.60
C ASN A 75 -70.06 61.79 -17.13
N MET A 76 -70.15 60.83 -18.05
CA MET A 76 -70.19 59.39 -17.72
C MET A 76 -68.94 58.95 -16.96
N ASN A 77 -67.76 59.42 -17.39
CA ASN A 77 -66.50 59.18 -16.71
C ASN A 77 -66.49 59.78 -15.30
N ASN A 78 -66.93 61.02 -15.15
CA ASN A 78 -67.01 61.68 -13.86
C ASN A 78 -67.96 60.95 -12.89
N ARG A 79 -69.10 60.44 -13.38
CA ARG A 79 -70.04 59.65 -12.58
C ARG A 79 -69.46 58.31 -12.10
N ARG A 80 -68.75 57.57 -12.96
CA ARG A 80 -68.19 56.23 -12.60
C ARG A 80 -66.91 56.31 -11.75
N LYS A 81 -66.16 57.41 -11.86
CA LYS A 81 -64.81 57.55 -11.27
C LYS A 81 -64.74 57.23 -9.77
N PRO A 82 -65.64 57.73 -8.89
CA PRO A 82 -65.59 57.41 -7.46
C PRO A 82 -65.76 55.91 -7.18
N LEU A 83 -66.70 55.26 -7.86
CA LEU A 83 -66.95 53.82 -7.72
C LEU A 83 -65.74 52.99 -8.19
N THR A 84 -65.18 53.31 -9.36
CA THR A 84 -64.00 52.60 -9.90
C THR A 84 -62.78 52.76 -9.00
N GLN A 85 -62.53 53.97 -8.49
CA GLN A 85 -61.44 54.24 -7.56
C GLN A 85 -61.61 53.43 -6.27
N MET A 86 -62.84 53.36 -5.75
CA MET A 86 -63.14 52.61 -4.54
C MET A 86 -62.89 51.11 -4.72
N LEU A 87 -63.45 50.50 -5.75
CA LEU A 87 -63.25 49.07 -6.04
C LEU A 87 -61.77 48.72 -6.24
N THR A 88 -61.02 49.59 -6.92
CA THR A 88 -59.58 49.44 -7.12
C THR A 88 -58.82 49.48 -5.79
N ALA A 89 -59.14 50.42 -4.91
CA ALA A 89 -58.49 50.53 -3.61
C ALA A 89 -58.86 49.38 -2.66
N ILE A 90 -60.09 48.85 -2.72
CA ILE A 90 -60.49 47.63 -1.98
C ILE A 90 -59.70 46.42 -2.48
N SER A 91 -59.63 46.20 -3.80
CA SER A 91 -58.84 45.11 -4.40
C SER A 91 -57.37 45.17 -4.01
N LYS A 92 -56.77 46.37 -4.08
CA LYS A 92 -55.39 46.61 -3.64
C LYS A 92 -55.19 46.34 -2.15
N ARG A 93 -56.20 46.61 -1.32
CA ARG A 93 -56.11 46.37 0.13
C ARG A 93 -56.05 44.88 0.45
N PHE A 94 -56.88 44.05 -0.19
CA PHE A 94 -56.84 42.59 0.00
C PHE A 94 -55.47 42.02 -0.34
N THR A 95 -54.94 42.34 -1.52
CA THR A 95 -53.61 41.91 -1.96
C THR A 95 -52.48 42.44 -1.04
N THR A 96 -52.61 43.65 -0.51
CA THR A 96 -51.65 44.21 0.47
C THR A 96 -51.67 43.43 1.79
N LEU A 97 -52.86 43.08 2.29
CA LEU A 97 -53.00 42.32 3.54
C LEU A 97 -52.40 40.91 3.38
N GLU A 98 -52.67 40.23 2.27
CA GLU A 98 -52.06 38.93 1.94
C GLU A 98 -50.53 39.02 1.94
N GLY A 99 -49.98 40.03 1.25
CA GLY A 99 -48.53 40.25 1.18
C GLY A 99 -47.88 40.56 2.54
N SER A 100 -48.63 41.16 3.49
CA SER A 100 -48.10 41.55 4.80
C SER A 100 -47.74 40.36 5.71
N ILE A 101 -48.30 39.18 5.43
CA ILE A 101 -48.07 37.94 6.18
C ILE A 101 -47.52 36.82 5.30
N ASP A 102 -47.09 37.13 4.08
CA ASP A 102 -46.48 36.15 3.19
C ASP A 102 -45.04 35.85 3.64
N ALA A 103 -44.73 34.56 3.85
CA ALA A 103 -43.40 34.09 4.23
C ALA A 103 -42.35 34.22 3.12
N LYS A 104 -42.75 34.51 1.88
CA LYS A 104 -41.83 34.79 0.76
C LYS A 104 -41.53 36.28 0.62
N SER A 105 -42.38 37.13 1.17
CA SER A 105 -42.25 38.58 1.08
C SER A 105 -41.20 39.09 2.07
N LYS A 106 -40.12 39.68 1.54
CA LYS A 106 -39.00 40.17 2.38
C LYS A 106 -39.47 41.23 3.37
N GLY A 107 -39.08 41.07 4.62
CA GLY A 107 -39.38 42.01 5.71
C GLY A 107 -40.68 41.72 6.48
N THR A 108 -41.48 40.74 6.06
CA THR A 108 -42.63 40.27 6.86
C THR A 108 -42.15 39.43 8.05
N ILE A 109 -42.95 39.37 9.11
CA ILE A 109 -42.65 38.53 10.28
C ILE A 109 -42.49 37.05 9.90
N PRO A 110 -43.38 36.44 9.08
CA PRO A 110 -43.20 35.05 8.65
C PRO A 110 -41.91 34.81 7.85
N TYR A 111 -41.49 35.76 7.00
CA TYR A 111 -40.21 35.66 6.29
C TYR A 111 -39.02 35.67 7.25
N LEU A 112 -39.02 36.59 8.23
CA LEU A 112 -37.97 36.66 9.25
C LEU A 112 -37.91 35.39 10.11
N LEU A 113 -39.07 34.85 10.51
CA LEU A 113 -39.13 33.58 11.24
C LEU A 113 -38.62 32.39 10.42
N GLN A 114 -38.94 32.33 9.12
CA GLN A 114 -38.42 31.29 8.23
C GLN A 114 -36.89 31.42 8.07
N MET A 115 -36.34 32.63 8.03
CA MET A 115 -34.89 32.84 8.04
C MET A 115 -34.25 32.32 9.33
N GLU A 116 -34.81 32.62 10.51
CA GLU A 116 -34.28 32.10 11.78
C GLU A 116 -34.35 30.58 11.85
N ARG A 117 -35.43 29.97 11.34
CA ARG A 117 -35.56 28.52 11.25
C ARG A 117 -34.49 27.91 10.34
N ASN A 118 -34.19 28.55 9.22
CA ASN A 118 -33.13 28.12 8.31
C ASN A 118 -31.73 28.24 8.97
N LYS A 119 -31.46 29.32 9.71
CA LYS A 119 -30.22 29.49 10.49
C LYS A 119 -30.05 28.38 11.53
N TYR A 120 -31.12 28.05 12.26
CA TYR A 120 -31.08 26.97 13.24
C TYR A 120 -30.83 25.60 12.59
N ALA A 121 -31.50 25.30 11.47
CA ALA A 121 -31.25 24.06 10.72
C ALA A 121 -29.79 23.96 10.25
N ALA A 122 -29.21 25.07 9.77
CA ALA A 122 -27.80 25.14 9.39
C ALA A 122 -26.87 24.89 10.60
N LYS A 123 -27.13 25.55 11.73
CA LYS A 123 -26.37 25.35 12.98
C LYS A 123 -26.42 23.89 13.45
N LYS A 124 -27.59 23.24 13.36
CA LYS A 124 -27.77 21.85 13.77
C LYS A 124 -26.97 20.88 12.88
N LEU A 125 -26.92 21.16 11.58
CA LEU A 125 -26.12 20.39 10.63
C LEU A 125 -24.62 20.56 10.87
N GLU A 126 -24.17 21.78 11.17
CA GLU A 126 -22.77 22.07 11.51
C GLU A 126 -22.34 21.37 12.80
N GLU A 127 -23.17 21.41 13.84
CA GLU A 127 -22.91 20.71 15.11
C GLU A 127 -22.87 19.18 14.95
N GLN A 128 -23.70 18.62 14.07
CA GLN A 128 -23.65 17.21 13.72
C GLN A 128 -22.32 16.87 13.02
N LYS A 129 -21.94 17.63 11.99
CA LYS A 129 -20.65 17.43 11.28
C LYS A 129 -19.46 17.57 12.22
N ARG A 130 -19.49 18.54 13.15
CA ARG A 130 -18.43 18.72 14.15
C ARG A 130 -18.32 17.50 15.06
N ARG A 131 -19.45 16.95 15.54
CA ARG A 131 -19.44 15.71 16.36
C ARG A 131 -18.92 14.50 15.58
N GLU A 132 -19.25 14.38 14.29
CA GLU A 132 -18.73 13.31 13.42
C GLU A 132 -17.23 13.45 13.15
N GLU A 133 -16.73 14.67 12.94
CA GLU A 133 -15.29 14.96 12.82
C GLU A 133 -14.54 14.69 14.14
N GLU A 134 -15.04 15.18 15.28
CA GLU A 134 -14.46 14.93 16.61
C GLU A 134 -14.42 13.42 16.93
N ALA A 135 -15.49 12.68 16.63
CA ALA A 135 -15.54 11.23 16.82
C ALA A 135 -14.51 10.49 15.96
N ARG A 136 -14.38 10.90 14.68
CA ARG A 136 -13.38 10.34 13.76
C ARG A 136 -11.95 10.66 14.19
N GLN A 137 -11.67 11.89 14.63
CA GLN A 137 -10.34 12.25 15.14
C GLN A 137 -9.99 11.46 16.39
N LYS A 138 -10.95 11.29 17.32
CA LYS A 138 -10.75 10.44 18.50
C LYS A 138 -10.49 8.98 18.11
N GLN A 139 -11.23 8.45 17.13
CA GLN A 139 -11.02 7.09 16.64
C GLN A 139 -9.63 6.92 16.00
N LEU A 140 -9.18 7.89 15.19
CA LEU A 140 -7.84 7.87 14.59
C LEU A 140 -6.74 7.91 15.67
N ALA A 141 -6.89 8.76 16.68
CA ALA A 141 -5.96 8.84 17.81
C ALA A 141 -5.90 7.52 18.62
N GLU A 142 -7.06 6.91 18.93
CA GLU A 142 -7.09 5.63 19.64
C GLU A 142 -6.52 4.47 18.80
N ASN A 143 -6.81 4.45 17.50
CA ASN A 143 -6.22 3.46 16.59
C ASN A 143 -4.70 3.62 16.49
N GLU A 144 -4.18 4.85 16.39
CA GLU A 144 -2.74 5.10 16.37
C GLU A 144 -2.08 4.69 17.69
N LYS A 145 -2.69 4.97 18.85
CA LYS A 145 -2.21 4.48 20.15
C LYS A 145 -2.11 2.96 20.20
N ALA A 146 -3.14 2.26 19.73
CA ALA A 146 -3.16 0.80 19.69
C ALA A 146 -2.08 0.24 18.74
N GLN A 147 -1.94 0.83 17.55
CA GLN A 147 -0.91 0.42 16.59
C GLN A 147 0.49 0.64 17.16
N TYR A 148 0.74 1.82 17.75
CA TYR A 148 2.03 2.14 18.34
C TYR A 148 2.38 1.21 19.52
N ARG A 149 1.40 0.82 20.34
CA ARG A 149 1.58 -0.21 21.38
C ARG A 149 2.04 -1.54 20.79
N ALA A 150 1.40 -1.99 19.72
CA ALA A 150 1.76 -3.23 19.04
C ALA A 150 3.18 -3.13 18.43
N ASP A 151 3.48 -2.04 17.74
CA ASP A 151 4.77 -1.79 17.10
C ASP A 151 5.94 -1.79 18.10
N ILE A 152 5.78 -1.10 19.23
CA ILE A 152 6.82 -1.08 20.29
C ILE A 152 6.99 -2.46 20.91
N THR A 153 5.90 -3.20 21.11
CA THR A 153 5.95 -4.58 21.62
C THR A 153 6.75 -5.48 20.69
N VAL A 154 6.45 -5.45 19.39
CA VAL A 154 7.17 -6.22 18.37
C VAL A 154 8.65 -5.81 18.28
N LEU A 155 8.93 -4.51 18.34
CA LEU A 155 10.31 -3.99 18.35
C LEU A 155 11.10 -4.57 19.53
N LEU A 156 10.54 -4.52 20.73
CA LEU A 156 11.19 -5.05 21.93
C LEU A 156 11.36 -6.57 21.84
N ASP A 157 10.35 -7.31 21.39
CA ASP A 157 10.40 -8.77 21.30
C ASP A 157 11.44 -9.23 20.26
N THR A 158 11.51 -8.55 19.11
CA THR A 158 12.49 -8.85 18.06
C THR A 158 13.91 -8.55 18.53
N THR A 159 14.10 -7.40 19.19
CA THR A 159 15.40 -7.03 19.75
C THR A 159 15.82 -8.00 20.85
N TYR A 160 14.86 -8.48 21.65
CA TYR A 160 15.12 -9.42 22.74
C TYR A 160 15.57 -10.77 22.19
N ALA A 161 14.90 -11.28 21.16
CA ALA A 161 15.30 -12.53 20.50
C ALA A 161 16.75 -12.45 20.00
N ALA A 162 17.12 -11.37 19.30
CA ALA A 162 18.49 -11.17 18.82
C ALA A 162 19.51 -11.06 19.98
N TYR A 163 19.13 -10.41 21.09
CA TYR A 163 19.96 -10.28 22.28
C TYR A 163 20.23 -11.65 22.93
N VAL A 164 19.18 -12.46 23.11
CA VAL A 164 19.28 -13.82 23.65
C VAL A 164 20.13 -14.70 22.73
N GLU A 165 19.85 -14.69 21.43
CA GLU A 165 20.57 -15.48 20.44
C GLU A 165 22.07 -15.18 20.46
N LYS A 166 22.45 -13.91 20.55
CA LYS A 166 23.86 -13.51 20.69
C LYS A 166 24.51 -14.14 21.93
N HIS A 167 23.81 -14.18 23.06
CA HIS A 167 24.33 -14.74 24.30
C HIS A 167 24.41 -16.26 24.27
N ILE A 168 23.39 -16.92 23.70
CA ILE A 168 23.39 -18.37 23.42
C ILE A 168 24.58 -18.74 22.53
N ASN A 169 24.79 -18.00 21.44
CA ASN A 169 25.88 -18.24 20.50
C ASN A 169 27.25 -17.98 21.14
N ALA A 170 27.37 -16.97 22.00
CA ALA A 170 28.60 -16.71 22.75
C ALA A 170 28.93 -17.89 23.69
N LEU A 171 27.95 -18.39 24.44
CA LEU A 171 28.15 -19.48 25.39
C LEU A 171 28.46 -20.82 24.69
N ASN A 172 27.71 -21.16 23.64
CA ASN A 172 28.02 -22.31 22.79
C ASN A 172 29.39 -22.18 22.12
N GLY A 173 29.76 -20.96 21.71
CA GLY A 173 31.07 -20.67 21.13
C GLY A 173 32.23 -20.87 22.11
N ILE A 174 32.03 -20.66 23.41
CA ILE A 174 33.02 -20.98 24.45
C ILE A 174 33.20 -22.50 24.55
N PHE A 175 32.09 -23.25 24.60
CA PHE A 175 32.12 -24.72 24.67
C PHE A 175 32.77 -25.36 23.42
N ASN A 176 32.35 -24.94 22.23
CA ASN A 176 32.78 -25.55 20.97
C ASN A 176 34.25 -25.28 20.62
N ARG A 177 34.86 -24.23 21.19
CA ARG A 177 36.28 -23.87 20.97
C ARG A 177 37.20 -24.42 22.07
N ALA A 178 36.69 -25.29 22.94
CA ALA A 178 37.51 -25.90 23.98
C ALA A 178 38.62 -26.76 23.38
N SER A 179 39.79 -26.70 24.01
CA SER A 179 40.91 -27.60 23.78
C SER A 179 41.34 -28.18 25.11
N LEU A 180 42.18 -29.22 25.10
CA LEU A 180 42.64 -29.82 26.36
C LEU A 180 43.37 -28.81 27.26
N ALA A 181 44.13 -27.88 26.66
CA ALA A 181 44.84 -26.82 27.38
C ALA A 181 43.90 -25.75 27.97
N THR A 182 42.78 -25.46 27.31
CA THR A 182 41.83 -24.40 27.71
C THR A 182 40.63 -24.93 28.48
N TYR A 183 40.53 -26.24 28.70
CA TYR A 183 39.38 -26.90 29.32
C TYR A 183 39.02 -26.33 30.70
N GLY A 184 40.02 -26.13 31.57
CA GLY A 184 39.79 -25.57 32.91
C GLY A 184 39.19 -24.17 32.89
N ASP A 185 39.68 -23.31 31.98
CA ASP A 185 39.15 -21.96 31.79
C ASP A 185 37.75 -21.98 31.19
N VAL A 186 37.47 -22.88 30.25
CA VAL A 186 36.14 -23.08 29.64
C VAL A 186 35.13 -23.50 30.70
N CYS A 187 35.47 -24.46 31.58
CA CYS A 187 34.63 -24.85 32.70
C CYS A 187 34.30 -23.66 33.60
N ARG A 188 35.31 -22.88 34.00
CA ARG A 188 35.10 -21.69 34.84
C ARG A 188 34.19 -20.68 34.16
N GLN A 189 34.44 -20.37 32.88
CA GLN A 189 33.64 -19.39 32.13
C GLN A 189 32.17 -19.80 32.02
N ILE A 190 31.89 -21.06 31.69
CA ILE A 190 30.51 -21.56 31.57
C ILE A 190 29.81 -21.55 32.94
N THR A 191 30.45 -22.07 33.99
CA THR A 191 29.85 -22.12 35.33
C THR A 191 29.62 -20.73 35.93
N GLN A 192 30.49 -19.77 35.65
CA GLN A 192 30.38 -18.39 36.15
C GLN A 192 29.59 -17.46 35.23
N THR A 193 29.08 -17.94 34.09
CA THR A 193 28.24 -17.12 33.21
C THR A 193 27.00 -16.65 33.96
N SER A 194 26.75 -15.34 33.90
CA SER A 194 25.59 -14.71 34.51
C SER A 194 24.31 -15.06 33.75
N THR A 195 23.29 -15.48 34.49
CA THR A 195 21.95 -15.77 33.97
C THR A 195 20.98 -14.61 34.21
N GLY A 196 21.46 -13.49 34.75
CA GLY A 196 20.66 -12.27 34.91
C GLY A 196 20.52 -11.48 33.61
N PHE A 197 19.29 -11.04 33.31
CA PHE A 197 19.02 -10.15 32.19
C PHE A 197 19.42 -8.70 32.51
N SER A 198 20.12 -8.05 31.57
CA SER A 198 20.52 -6.65 31.69
C SER A 198 19.66 -5.75 30.83
N TRP A 199 18.64 -5.12 31.42
CA TRP A 199 17.78 -4.16 30.72
C TRP A 199 18.57 -2.97 30.16
N THR A 200 19.59 -2.50 30.88
CA THR A 200 20.41 -1.35 30.47
C THR A 200 21.32 -1.64 29.29
N ASP A 201 21.76 -2.89 29.12
CA ASP A 201 22.52 -3.26 27.92
C ASP A 201 21.60 -3.54 26.73
N PHE A 202 20.49 -4.24 26.98
CA PHE A 202 19.46 -4.51 25.99
C PHE A 202 18.94 -3.22 25.33
N VAL A 203 18.55 -2.21 26.13
CA VAL A 203 17.91 -0.99 25.63
C VAL A 203 18.81 -0.16 24.68
N LYS A 204 20.14 -0.33 24.74
CA LYS A 204 21.07 0.34 23.80
C LYS A 204 20.83 -0.08 22.36
N ASN A 205 20.27 -1.26 22.14
CA ASN A 205 19.96 -1.80 20.81
C ASN A 205 18.51 -1.52 20.38
N VAL A 206 17.71 -0.88 21.24
CA VAL A 206 16.31 -0.54 20.93
C VAL A 206 16.25 0.86 20.35
N VAL A 207 15.90 0.95 19.06
CA VAL A 207 15.74 2.23 18.36
C VAL A 207 14.30 2.38 17.90
N ASP A 208 13.56 3.28 18.55
CA ASP A 208 12.21 3.63 18.12
C ASP A 208 12.23 4.78 17.10
N ASN A 209 11.98 4.42 15.84
CA ASN A 209 11.86 5.32 14.70
C ASN A 209 10.41 5.52 14.22
N LYS A 210 9.42 5.10 14.99
CA LYS A 210 8.00 5.19 14.59
C LYS A 210 7.51 6.64 14.63
N GLN A 211 6.77 7.03 13.59
CA GLN A 211 6.12 8.33 13.49
C GLN A 211 4.70 8.26 14.07
N THR A 212 4.29 9.35 14.72
CA THR A 212 2.96 9.50 15.33
C THR A 212 2.39 10.85 14.91
N PHE A 213 1.12 10.89 14.52
CA PHE A 213 0.45 12.04 13.92
C PHE A 213 -0.75 12.55 14.73
N TYR A 214 -1.46 11.65 15.42
CA TYR A 214 -2.70 11.93 16.16
C TYR A 214 -2.54 11.76 17.67
N MET A 215 -1.34 11.40 18.12
CA MET A 215 -0.96 11.23 19.52
C MET A 215 0.15 12.22 19.90
N ASP A 216 0.03 12.79 21.11
CA ASP A 216 1.04 13.69 21.66
C ASP A 216 2.28 12.94 22.21
N GLY A 217 3.36 13.68 22.46
CA GLY A 217 4.62 13.14 22.94
C GLY A 217 4.57 12.55 24.36
N GLU A 218 3.69 13.05 25.23
CA GLU A 218 3.54 12.55 26.61
C GLU A 218 2.86 11.19 26.61
N THR A 219 1.77 11.04 25.86
CA THR A 219 1.08 9.78 25.64
C THR A 219 2.01 8.76 25.00
N ARG A 220 2.80 9.17 23.99
CA ARG A 220 3.82 8.32 23.36
C ARG A 220 4.84 7.80 24.37
N LYS A 221 5.31 8.67 25.27
CA LYS A 221 6.26 8.31 26.32
C LYS A 221 5.62 7.38 27.37
N ALA A 222 4.40 7.67 27.80
CA ALA A 222 3.67 6.86 28.76
C ALA A 222 3.46 5.41 28.25
N ILE A 223 3.08 5.25 26.98
CA ILE A 223 2.95 3.93 26.35
C ILE A 223 4.27 3.15 26.38
N LYS A 224 5.39 3.82 26.03
CA LYS A 224 6.72 3.20 26.07
C LYS A 224 7.08 2.74 27.48
N ASP A 225 6.89 3.60 28.47
CA ASP A 225 7.22 3.31 29.86
C ASP A 225 6.39 2.14 30.39
N GLU A 226 5.09 2.11 30.08
CA GLU A 226 4.18 1.02 30.45
C GLU A 226 4.63 -0.34 29.85
N ILE A 227 4.89 -0.38 28.54
CA ILE A 227 5.33 -1.61 27.86
C ILE A 227 6.71 -2.03 28.38
N ALA A 228 7.63 -1.09 28.57
CA ALA A 228 8.97 -1.36 29.07
C ALA A 228 8.94 -2.02 30.46
N ILE A 229 8.08 -1.56 31.37
CA ILE A 229 7.93 -2.15 32.71
C ILE A 229 7.48 -3.61 32.61
N LEU A 230 6.45 -3.87 31.80
CA LEU A 230 5.91 -5.22 31.62
C LEU A 230 6.95 -6.16 30.99
N LYS A 231 7.56 -5.72 29.89
CA LYS A 231 8.57 -6.49 29.16
C LYS A 231 9.84 -6.69 29.95
N LYS A 232 10.27 -5.73 30.79
CA LYS A 232 11.43 -5.90 31.65
C LYS A 232 11.28 -7.08 32.59
N LYS A 233 10.10 -7.26 33.19
CA LYS A 233 9.80 -8.41 34.03
C LYS A 233 9.79 -9.70 33.20
N GLU A 234 9.00 -9.73 32.13
CA GLU A 234 8.86 -10.89 31.24
C GLU A 234 10.23 -11.39 30.71
N TYR A 235 11.04 -10.47 30.19
CA TYR A 235 12.35 -10.78 29.61
C TYR A 235 13.36 -11.24 30.66
N SER A 236 13.29 -10.72 31.88
CA SER A 236 14.19 -11.15 32.96
C SER A 236 13.91 -12.61 33.33
N ASP A 237 12.65 -12.97 33.50
CA ASP A 237 12.24 -14.33 33.86
C ASP A 237 12.56 -15.32 32.74
N ARG A 238 12.20 -14.97 31.49
CA ARG A 238 12.48 -15.81 30.31
C ARG A 238 13.97 -15.99 30.04
N TYR A 239 14.75 -14.92 30.13
CA TYR A 239 16.19 -14.97 29.86
C TYR A 239 16.90 -15.83 30.91
N ALA A 240 16.55 -15.66 32.18
CA ALA A 240 17.10 -16.48 33.25
C ALA A 240 16.81 -17.97 33.02
N PHE A 241 15.57 -18.30 32.65
CA PHE A 241 15.20 -19.68 32.33
C PHE A 241 15.98 -20.25 31.13
N GLU A 242 16.03 -19.53 30.00
CA GLU A 242 16.68 -20.00 28.78
C GLU A 242 18.21 -20.16 28.95
N ILE A 243 18.87 -19.17 29.55
CA ILE A 243 20.32 -19.18 29.72
C ILE A 243 20.76 -20.14 30.84
N GLU A 244 20.00 -20.25 31.94
CA GLU A 244 20.28 -21.25 32.99
C GLU A 244 20.11 -22.67 32.43
N GLY A 245 19.06 -22.93 31.65
CA GLY A 245 18.86 -24.22 30.98
C GLY A 245 20.02 -24.57 30.04
N LEU A 246 20.47 -23.62 29.21
CA LEU A 246 21.63 -23.83 28.34
C LEU A 246 22.92 -24.05 29.14
N LYS A 247 23.16 -23.23 30.16
CA LYS A 247 24.32 -23.33 31.03
C LYS A 247 24.39 -24.71 31.68
N GLN A 248 23.31 -25.18 32.28
CA GLN A 248 23.25 -26.50 32.90
C GLN A 248 23.52 -27.61 31.87
N SER A 249 22.89 -27.53 30.70
CA SER A 249 23.12 -28.49 29.62
C SER A 249 24.59 -28.56 29.18
N LEU A 250 25.26 -27.41 29.08
CA LEU A 250 26.68 -27.37 28.74
C LEU A 250 27.56 -27.89 29.87
N VAL A 251 27.25 -27.54 31.12
CA VAL A 251 27.96 -28.06 32.31
C VAL A 251 27.91 -29.59 32.35
N ASP A 252 26.74 -30.18 32.10
CA ASP A 252 26.56 -31.64 32.09
C ASP A 252 27.35 -32.32 30.95
N ARG A 253 27.60 -31.61 29.85
CA ARG A 253 28.36 -32.10 28.69
C ARG A 253 29.88 -31.91 28.81
N LEU A 254 30.36 -31.07 29.73
CA LEU A 254 31.79 -30.79 29.92
C LEU A 254 32.63 -32.06 30.19
N PRO A 255 32.22 -33.00 31.07
CA PRO A 255 32.99 -34.22 31.30
C PRO A 255 33.15 -35.08 30.05
N SER A 256 32.09 -35.17 29.23
CA SER A 256 32.14 -35.90 27.96
C SER A 256 33.06 -35.22 26.95
N LEU A 257 33.02 -33.88 26.87
CA LEU A 257 33.92 -33.10 26.02
C LEU A 257 35.39 -33.30 26.41
N ARG A 258 35.69 -33.32 27.72
CA ARG A 258 37.05 -33.59 28.21
C ARG A 258 37.59 -34.91 27.69
N LYS A 259 36.79 -35.98 27.85
CA LYS A 259 37.16 -37.32 27.40
C LYS A 259 37.43 -37.35 25.89
N GLN A 260 36.58 -36.70 25.09
CA GLN A 260 36.77 -36.60 23.64
C GLN A 260 38.07 -35.86 23.28
N LEU A 261 38.40 -34.77 23.98
CA LEU A 261 39.63 -34.02 23.75
C LEU A 261 40.89 -34.82 24.14
N GLU A 262 40.84 -35.58 25.24
CA GLU A 262 41.92 -36.48 25.66
C GLU A 262 42.15 -37.58 24.61
N GLU A 263 41.08 -38.23 24.13
CA GLU A 263 41.15 -39.25 23.07
C GLU A 263 41.74 -38.67 21.76
N GLN A 264 41.33 -37.47 21.36
CA GLN A 264 41.88 -36.80 20.17
C GLN A 264 43.38 -36.52 20.30
N GLU A 265 43.84 -36.07 21.47
CA GLU A 265 45.25 -35.77 21.67
C GLU A 265 46.10 -37.04 21.71
N GLU A 266 45.60 -38.14 22.29
CA GLU A 266 46.28 -39.44 22.24
C GLU A 266 46.39 -39.99 20.81
N ILE A 267 45.35 -39.83 19.99
CA ILE A 267 45.40 -40.15 18.56
C ILE A 267 46.45 -39.28 17.85
N ARG A 268 46.51 -37.96 18.15
CA ARG A 268 47.50 -37.06 17.55
C ARG A 268 48.94 -37.44 17.94
N LYS A 269 49.19 -37.77 19.20
CA LYS A 269 50.50 -38.26 19.66
C LYS A 269 50.89 -39.55 18.96
N THR A 270 49.96 -40.50 18.88
CA THR A 270 50.19 -41.79 18.21
C THR A 270 50.53 -41.59 16.74
N ASN A 271 49.75 -40.78 16.02
CA ASN A 271 50.00 -40.43 14.62
C ASN A 271 51.32 -39.68 14.44
N ALA A 272 51.70 -38.79 15.37
CA ALA A 272 52.97 -38.06 15.31
C ALA A 272 54.18 -38.98 15.52
N ILE A 273 54.08 -39.94 16.46
CA ILE A 273 55.11 -40.94 16.69
C ILE A 273 55.25 -41.87 15.48
N GLU A 274 54.13 -42.32 14.91
CA GLU A 274 54.13 -43.15 13.71
C GLU A 274 54.72 -42.40 12.50
N ALA A 275 54.35 -41.13 12.30
CA ALA A 275 54.91 -40.28 11.26
C ALA A 275 56.42 -40.03 11.45
N ALA A 276 56.87 -39.80 12.68
CA ALA A 276 58.30 -39.63 12.99
C ALA A 276 59.09 -40.92 12.73
N ARG A 277 58.54 -42.08 13.10
CA ARG A 277 59.14 -43.39 12.77
C ARG A 277 59.25 -43.62 11.27
N LEU A 278 58.18 -43.31 10.52
CA LEU A 278 58.18 -43.44 9.06
C LEU A 278 59.21 -42.51 8.40
N GLU A 279 59.37 -41.29 8.94
CA GLU A 279 60.37 -40.32 8.47
C GLU A 279 61.81 -40.75 8.79
N GLU A 280 62.08 -41.28 9.99
CA GLU A 280 63.38 -41.84 10.33
C GLU A 280 63.72 -43.06 9.48
N GLU A 281 62.76 -43.95 9.24
CA GLU A 281 62.94 -45.10 8.36
C GLU A 281 63.24 -44.66 6.93
N ARG A 282 62.54 -43.62 6.44
CA ARG A 282 62.81 -43.02 5.12
C ARG A 282 64.23 -42.45 5.04
N LYS A 283 64.66 -41.68 6.04
CA LYS A 283 66.02 -41.11 6.10
C LYS A 283 67.11 -42.17 6.19
N ARG A 284 66.87 -43.26 6.93
CA ARG A 284 67.81 -44.39 7.04
C ARG A 284 67.94 -45.12 5.71
N LYS A 285 66.82 -45.42 5.03
CA LYS A 285 66.85 -46.01 3.68
C LYS A 285 67.57 -45.11 2.69
N GLU A 286 67.32 -43.81 2.73
CA GLU A 286 68.01 -42.84 1.88
C GLU A 286 69.52 -42.75 2.19
N ALA A 287 69.93 -42.80 3.46
CA ALA A 287 71.34 -42.81 3.85
C ALA A 287 72.03 -44.13 3.46
N GLU A 288 71.36 -45.28 3.62
CA GLU A 288 71.87 -46.58 3.18
C GLU A 288 71.97 -46.65 1.64
N GLU A 289 71.01 -46.09 0.90
CA GLU A 289 71.09 -45.93 -0.56
C GLU A 289 72.23 -45.00 -0.98
N ARG A 290 72.42 -43.86 -0.30
CA ARG A 290 73.57 -42.97 -0.56
C ARG A 290 74.91 -43.65 -0.25
N GLN A 291 75.00 -44.42 0.84
CA GLN A 291 76.21 -45.17 1.17
C GLN A 291 76.48 -46.28 0.16
N LYS A 292 75.46 -47.02 -0.28
CA LYS A 292 75.60 -48.01 -1.36
C LYS A 292 76.02 -47.35 -2.67
N ALA A 293 75.43 -46.20 -3.03
CA ALA A 293 75.81 -45.44 -4.21
C ALA A 293 77.25 -44.91 -4.12
N GLU A 294 77.72 -44.49 -2.94
CA GLU A 294 79.09 -44.02 -2.74
C GLU A 294 80.11 -45.17 -2.72
N LEU A 295 79.77 -46.32 -2.12
CA LEU A 295 80.56 -47.55 -2.22
C LEU A 295 80.62 -48.07 -3.65
N GLU A 296 79.51 -48.02 -4.39
CA GLU A 296 79.46 -48.37 -5.80
C GLU A 296 80.27 -47.36 -6.63
N ARG A 297 80.24 -46.07 -6.30
CA ARG A 297 81.08 -45.05 -6.95
C ARG A 297 82.55 -45.27 -6.65
N LYS A 298 82.94 -45.60 -5.42
CA LYS A 298 84.33 -45.94 -5.06
C LYS A 298 84.78 -47.25 -5.68
N ARG A 299 83.93 -48.28 -5.74
CA ARG A 299 84.21 -49.51 -6.49
C ARG A 299 84.36 -49.20 -7.97
N LYS A 300 83.50 -48.39 -8.58
CA LYS A 300 83.64 -47.97 -9.97
C LYS A 300 84.86 -47.08 -10.19
N GLU A 301 85.31 -46.31 -9.21
CA GLU A 301 86.50 -45.46 -9.29
C GLU A 301 87.79 -46.27 -9.09
N GLU A 302 87.80 -47.27 -8.20
CA GLU A 302 88.89 -48.26 -8.10
C GLU A 302 88.92 -49.21 -9.29
N GLU A 303 87.75 -49.64 -9.77
CA GLU A 303 87.60 -50.48 -10.96
C GLU A 303 87.91 -49.67 -12.23
N ALA A 304 87.62 -48.36 -12.27
CA ALA A 304 88.07 -47.44 -13.33
C ALA A 304 89.54 -47.05 -13.19
N ARG A 305 90.14 -47.08 -12.00
CA ARG A 305 91.59 -46.91 -11.81
C ARG A 305 92.35 -48.18 -12.18
N ALA A 306 91.81 -49.36 -11.85
CA ALA A 306 92.31 -50.65 -12.30
C ALA A 306 92.04 -50.88 -13.79
N LYS A 307 90.89 -50.42 -14.33
CA LYS A 307 90.64 -50.33 -15.77
C LYS A 307 91.45 -49.23 -16.43
N ALA A 308 91.81 -48.11 -15.81
CA ALA A 308 92.73 -47.14 -16.42
C ALA A 308 94.18 -47.64 -16.42
N GLU A 309 94.53 -48.55 -15.51
CA GLU A 309 95.80 -49.28 -15.51
C GLU A 309 95.80 -50.47 -16.48
N ALA A 310 94.62 -51.07 -16.76
CA ALA A 310 94.42 -52.17 -17.72
C ALA A 310 93.99 -51.73 -19.15
N GLU A 311 93.40 -50.54 -19.31
CA GLU A 311 93.06 -49.84 -20.57
C GLU A 311 94.20 -48.89 -20.98
N LYS A 312 95.44 -49.24 -20.58
CA LYS A 312 96.68 -48.95 -21.31
C LYS A 312 97.09 -50.12 -22.23
N ALA A 313 96.22 -51.12 -22.38
CA ALA A 313 96.27 -52.12 -23.44
C ALA A 313 94.87 -52.29 -24.03
N THR A 314 94.76 -51.88 -25.29
CA THR A 314 93.77 -52.30 -26.29
C THR A 314 92.32 -51.83 -26.11
N ALA A 315 92.12 -50.69 -26.78
CA ALA A 315 90.91 -50.18 -27.39
C ALA A 315 90.14 -51.17 -28.29
N GLU A 316 88.81 -50.98 -28.25
CA GLU A 316 87.87 -50.91 -29.38
C GLU A 316 87.27 -52.18 -30.06
N VAL A 317 85.98 -52.01 -30.39
CA VAL A 317 85.13 -52.60 -31.46
C VAL A 317 84.32 -53.86 -31.10
N GLN A 318 83.06 -54.08 -31.51
CA GLN A 318 81.86 -53.31 -31.90
C GLN A 318 80.84 -54.39 -32.33
N ALA A 319 79.60 -54.28 -31.84
CA ALA A 319 78.32 -54.68 -32.47
C ALA A 319 77.92 -56.14 -32.79
N ALA A 320 76.60 -56.31 -32.63
CA ALA A 320 75.65 -57.15 -33.40
C ALA A 320 75.51 -58.62 -33.01
N PHE A 321 74.35 -59.26 -32.96
CA PHE A 321 72.91 -58.93 -32.89
C PHE A 321 72.22 -60.31 -32.76
N ASP A 322 70.94 -60.35 -32.33
CA ASP A 322 69.96 -61.44 -32.53
C ASP A 322 70.03 -62.72 -31.67
N PHE A 323 68.94 -63.34 -31.18
CA PHE A 323 67.49 -63.04 -31.19
C PHE A 323 66.73 -64.16 -30.41
N SER A 324 65.72 -63.78 -29.60
CA SER A 324 64.44 -64.51 -29.33
C SER A 324 64.44 -65.79 -28.46
N ALA A 325 63.39 -66.19 -27.71
CA ALA A 325 61.94 -65.95 -27.85
C ALA A 325 61.12 -66.21 -26.56
N ALA A 326 59.99 -65.48 -26.47
CA ALA A 326 58.66 -65.82 -25.91
C ALA A 326 58.51 -66.16 -24.40
N SER A 327 57.51 -65.63 -23.66
CA SER A 327 56.07 -65.72 -23.99
C SER A 327 55.16 -64.64 -23.33
N MET A 328 54.27 -64.07 -24.17
CA MET A 328 52.80 -63.87 -24.03
C MET A 328 52.20 -63.11 -22.82
N SER A 329 51.17 -62.24 -22.89
CA SER A 329 50.41 -61.50 -23.93
C SER A 329 49.31 -60.68 -23.22
N PRO A 330 48.91 -59.48 -23.69
CA PRO A 330 47.49 -59.11 -23.60
C PRO A 330 46.93 -58.45 -24.88
N THR A 331 45.70 -58.82 -25.22
CA THR A 331 44.96 -58.40 -26.42
C THR A 331 44.29 -57.03 -26.23
N PRO A 332 44.34 -56.10 -27.20
CA PRO A 332 43.59 -54.84 -27.15
C PRO A 332 42.31 -54.91 -27.99
N THR A 333 41.16 -54.77 -27.33
CA THR A 333 39.86 -54.63 -28.01
C THR A 333 39.64 -53.17 -28.39
N LYS A 334 39.71 -52.83 -29.69
CA LYS A 334 39.23 -51.55 -30.22
C LYS A 334 37.71 -51.51 -30.16
N ALA A 335 37.16 -51.10 -29.02
CA ALA A 335 35.75 -50.74 -28.89
C ALA A 335 35.64 -49.28 -28.44
N LYS A 336 34.93 -48.45 -29.19
CA LYS A 336 34.59 -47.08 -28.79
C LYS A 336 33.45 -47.17 -27.77
N ILE A 337 33.80 -47.33 -26.49
CA ILE A 337 32.83 -47.39 -25.39
C ILE A 337 32.25 -45.99 -25.19
N LYS A 338 31.08 -45.74 -25.77
CA LYS A 338 30.25 -44.58 -25.42
C LYS A 338 29.38 -44.98 -24.24
N LYS A 339 29.46 -44.23 -23.14
CA LYS A 339 28.56 -44.40 -21.99
C LYS A 339 27.14 -44.00 -22.43
N LYS A 340 26.18 -44.92 -22.34
CA LYS A 340 24.75 -44.65 -22.57
C LYS A 340 24.08 -44.47 -21.22
N ILE A 341 23.40 -43.35 -21.01
CA ILE A 341 22.64 -43.11 -19.78
C ILE A 341 21.34 -43.92 -19.87
N GLN A 342 21.05 -44.70 -18.83
CA GLN A 342 19.74 -45.29 -18.57
C GLN A 342 19.26 -44.74 -17.23
N VAL A 343 18.17 -43.98 -17.24
CA VAL A 343 17.58 -43.42 -16.01
C VAL A 343 16.68 -44.49 -15.38
N THR A 344 17.03 -44.95 -14.18
CA THR A 344 16.32 -46.03 -13.48
C THR A 344 15.28 -45.53 -12.47
N ASN A 345 15.27 -44.22 -12.18
CA ASN A 345 14.35 -43.57 -11.26
C ASN A 345 13.97 -42.18 -11.82
N PRO A 346 12.69 -41.75 -11.75
CA PRO A 346 12.27 -40.41 -12.19
C PRO A 346 13.12 -39.25 -11.65
N GLN A 347 13.59 -39.32 -10.40
CA GLN A 347 14.50 -38.31 -9.81
C GLN A 347 15.84 -38.21 -10.56
N GLY A 348 16.25 -39.27 -11.25
CA GLY A 348 17.42 -39.31 -12.11
C GLY A 348 17.39 -38.33 -13.28
N PHE A 349 16.19 -37.99 -13.78
CA PHE A 349 16.07 -36.98 -14.85
C PHE A 349 16.47 -35.58 -14.37
N MET A 350 16.27 -35.25 -13.09
CA MET A 350 16.70 -33.96 -12.54
C MET A 350 18.22 -33.83 -12.52
N GLN A 351 18.94 -34.92 -12.23
CA GLN A 351 20.41 -34.92 -12.21
C GLN A 351 21.00 -34.85 -13.63
N VAL A 352 20.37 -35.54 -14.59
CA VAL A 352 20.71 -35.41 -16.02
C VAL A 352 20.49 -33.97 -16.48
N TYR A 353 19.36 -33.37 -16.11
CA TYR A 353 19.02 -31.99 -16.43
C TYR A 353 20.02 -30.98 -15.83
N GLN A 354 20.32 -31.11 -14.53
CA GLN A 354 21.25 -30.22 -13.83
C GLN A 354 22.65 -30.25 -14.47
N MET A 355 23.16 -31.44 -14.80
CA MET A 355 24.46 -31.58 -15.45
C MET A 355 24.48 -30.93 -16.85
N TRP A 356 23.42 -31.11 -17.64
CA TRP A 356 23.31 -30.47 -18.96
C TRP A 356 23.17 -28.95 -18.86
N PHE A 357 22.30 -28.44 -17.98
CA PHE A 357 22.04 -27.01 -17.86
C PHE A 357 23.27 -26.23 -17.36
N MET A 358 24.01 -26.76 -16.38
CA MET A 358 25.23 -26.10 -15.87
C MET A 358 26.40 -26.08 -16.87
N ARG A 359 26.39 -26.94 -17.89
CA ARG A 359 27.49 -27.06 -18.86
C ARG A 359 27.16 -26.39 -20.18
N GLU A 360 25.97 -26.67 -20.71
CA GLU A 360 25.52 -26.21 -22.01
C GLU A 360 24.43 -25.15 -21.86
N GLY A 361 23.37 -25.46 -21.11
CA GLY A 361 22.15 -24.64 -21.06
C GLY A 361 22.38 -23.19 -20.60
N ILE A 362 23.24 -22.95 -19.60
CA ILE A 362 23.51 -21.60 -19.08
C ILE A 362 24.16 -20.66 -20.12
N ASN A 363 24.80 -21.22 -21.15
CA ASN A 363 25.49 -20.46 -22.20
C ASN A 363 24.65 -20.35 -23.49
N MET A 364 23.43 -20.91 -23.51
CA MET A 364 22.54 -20.85 -24.67
C MET A 364 21.73 -19.55 -24.69
N SER A 365 21.22 -19.19 -25.88
CA SER A 365 20.29 -18.07 -26.04
C SER A 365 18.94 -18.37 -25.37
N MET A 366 18.23 -17.32 -24.94
CA MET A 366 16.88 -17.48 -24.38
C MET A 366 15.90 -18.15 -25.35
N GLU A 367 16.00 -17.84 -26.65
CA GLU A 367 15.14 -18.43 -27.68
C GLU A 367 15.35 -19.95 -27.83
N ASP A 368 16.61 -20.40 -27.76
CA ASP A 368 16.92 -21.84 -27.83
C ASP A 368 16.51 -22.58 -26.56
N LEU A 369 16.70 -21.95 -25.39
CA LEU A 369 16.20 -22.48 -24.12
C LEU A 369 14.68 -22.60 -24.12
N GLU A 370 13.95 -21.60 -24.61
CA GLU A 370 12.48 -21.67 -24.73
C GLU A 370 12.04 -22.82 -25.65
N LYS A 371 12.73 -23.02 -26.79
CA LYS A 371 12.44 -24.14 -27.70
C LYS A 371 12.65 -25.50 -27.03
N ILE A 372 13.75 -25.69 -26.31
CA ILE A 372 14.07 -26.94 -25.61
C ILE A 372 13.05 -27.21 -24.48
N HIS A 373 12.64 -26.17 -23.75
CA HIS A 373 11.77 -26.28 -22.57
C HIS A 373 10.29 -26.12 -22.88
N LYS A 374 9.90 -25.96 -24.16
CA LYS A 374 8.52 -25.67 -24.58
C LYS A 374 7.46 -26.55 -23.92
N LYS A 375 7.73 -27.86 -23.79
CA LYS A 375 6.77 -28.79 -23.15
C LYS A 375 6.59 -28.51 -21.65
N MET A 376 7.64 -28.12 -20.95
CA MET A 376 7.60 -27.79 -19.52
C MET A 376 6.93 -26.42 -19.32
N ILE A 377 7.28 -25.44 -20.15
CA ILE A 377 6.67 -24.11 -20.14
C ILE A 377 5.16 -24.21 -20.37
N SER A 378 4.73 -24.91 -21.43
CA SER A 378 3.30 -25.10 -21.71
C SER A 378 2.55 -25.88 -20.63
N TYR A 379 3.23 -26.74 -19.87
CA TYR A 379 2.61 -27.37 -18.70
C TYR A 379 2.38 -26.35 -17.58
N CYS A 380 3.40 -25.57 -17.22
CA CYS A 380 3.30 -24.52 -16.20
C CYS A 380 2.28 -23.43 -16.56
N GLU A 381 2.18 -23.04 -17.84
CA GLU A 381 1.14 -22.12 -18.33
C GLU A 381 -0.26 -22.70 -18.18
N LYS A 382 -0.46 -23.97 -18.53
CA LYS A 382 -1.75 -24.65 -18.36
C LYS A 382 -2.15 -24.75 -16.89
N THR A 383 -1.23 -25.11 -16.01
CA THR A 383 -1.47 -25.17 -14.56
C THR A 383 -1.81 -23.78 -14.00
N ALA A 384 -1.09 -22.74 -14.42
CA ALA A 384 -1.37 -21.37 -14.00
C ALA A 384 -2.74 -20.86 -14.49
N ASN A 385 -3.16 -21.24 -15.71
CA ASN A 385 -4.43 -20.81 -16.30
C ASN A 385 -5.64 -21.62 -15.80
N LYS A 386 -5.44 -22.88 -15.40
CA LYS A 386 -6.53 -23.77 -14.95
C LYS A 386 -6.68 -23.78 -13.42
N ASP A 387 -5.58 -23.96 -12.71
CA ASP A 387 -5.55 -24.21 -11.26
C ASP A 387 -5.06 -22.98 -10.47
N GLY A 388 -4.58 -21.93 -11.17
CA GLY A 388 -4.12 -20.67 -10.56
C GLY A 388 -2.74 -20.74 -9.91
N GLU A 389 -2.09 -21.91 -9.92
CA GLU A 389 -0.78 -22.14 -9.31
C GLU A 389 0.34 -21.56 -10.19
N ARG A 390 1.14 -20.66 -9.61
CA ARG A 390 2.21 -19.93 -10.30
C ARG A 390 3.55 -20.16 -9.62
N ILE A 391 4.62 -20.26 -10.42
CA ILE A 391 5.99 -20.31 -9.90
C ILE A 391 6.32 -18.95 -9.26
N GLN A 392 6.60 -18.95 -7.95
CA GLN A 392 7.05 -17.76 -7.22
C GLN A 392 8.58 -17.64 -7.33
N SER A 393 9.06 -16.85 -8.29
CA SER A 393 10.49 -16.59 -8.49
C SER A 393 10.68 -15.20 -9.07
N ALA A 394 11.73 -14.49 -8.65
CA ALA A 394 12.11 -13.20 -9.22
C ALA A 394 12.51 -13.29 -10.71
N PHE A 395 12.77 -14.50 -11.21
CA PHE A 395 13.21 -14.77 -12.57
C PHE A 395 12.09 -15.28 -13.49
N VAL A 396 10.86 -15.45 -12.99
CA VAL A 396 9.72 -15.95 -13.78
C VAL A 396 8.59 -14.92 -13.68
N LYS A 397 8.10 -14.48 -14.84
CA LYS A 397 6.97 -13.54 -14.93
C LYS A 397 5.89 -14.13 -15.83
N TYR A 398 4.65 -14.12 -15.34
CA TYR A 398 3.48 -14.44 -16.14
C TYR A 398 2.95 -13.15 -16.76
N VAL A 399 2.74 -13.15 -18.08
CA VAL A 399 2.22 -12.02 -18.86
C VAL A 399 0.91 -12.47 -19.49
N ASP A 400 -0.10 -11.60 -19.47
CA ASP A 400 -1.41 -11.91 -20.03
C ASP A 400 -1.34 -11.89 -21.57
N ASP A 401 -1.56 -13.05 -22.19
CA ASP A 401 -1.72 -13.19 -23.63
C ASP A 401 -3.20 -12.95 -23.99
N ILE A 402 -3.52 -11.69 -24.29
CA ILE A 402 -4.89 -11.24 -24.59
C ILE A 402 -5.13 -11.34 -26.09
N THR A 403 -5.90 -12.34 -26.51
CA THR A 403 -6.45 -12.43 -27.87
C THR A 403 -7.91 -11.97 -27.86
N ALA A 404 -8.24 -10.99 -28.70
CA ALA A 404 -9.61 -10.51 -28.87
C ALA A 404 -10.49 -11.63 -29.48
N LYS A 405 -11.71 -11.77 -28.97
CA LYS A 405 -12.74 -12.66 -29.54
C LYS A 405 -13.55 -11.97 -30.61
#